data_AF-A0A941TJB9-F1
#
_entry.id   AF-A0A941TJB9-F1
#
_cell.length_a   1.000
_cell.length_b   1.000
_cell.length_c   1.000
_cell.angle_alpha   90.00
_cell.angle_beta   90.00
_cell.angle_gamma   90.00
#
_symmetry.space_group_name_H-M   'P 1'
#
loop_
_entity.id
_entity.type
_entity.pdbx_description
1 polymer ?
#
loop_
_entity_poly.entity_id
_entity_poly.type
_entity_poly.pdbx_seq_one_letter_code
_entity_poly.pdbx_strand_id
1 'polypeptide(L)'
;MFRSYRFEHPRTERSVVVYGHSYIWAGLLGAAYVRWIGYGSILQAIVINLVFAVGTILFLGVTSYVSPLQQFLALAIGLPTIVIIQGTLMVSLVKNGFRRRGWMIRTAD
;
A
#
# COMPACT_ATOMS: atom_id res chain seq x y z
N MET A 1 4.00 2.54 12.34
CA MET A 1 3.90 1.25 13.05
C MET A 1 2.96 0.35 12.25
N PHE A 2 3.49 -0.69 11.62
CA PHE A 2 2.73 -1.60 10.76
C PHE A 2 1.80 -2.48 11.60
N ARG A 3 0.57 -2.01 11.85
CA ARG A 3 -0.42 -2.76 12.63
C ARG A 3 -1.01 -3.89 11.81
N SER A 4 -1.09 -5.07 12.43
CA SER A 4 -1.84 -6.20 11.90
C SER A 4 -3.33 -6.00 12.17
N TYR A 5 -4.17 -6.34 11.21
CA TYR A 5 -5.63 -6.24 11.32
C TYR A 5 -6.26 -7.59 11.02
N ARG A 6 -7.20 -8.00 11.87
CA ARG A 6 -8.10 -9.12 11.63
C ARG A 6 -9.47 -8.58 11.24
N PHE A 7 -9.93 -8.98 10.06
CA PHE A 7 -11.27 -8.69 9.56
C PHE A 7 -12.13 -9.91 9.78
N GLU A 8 -13.19 -9.78 10.58
CA GLU A 8 -14.15 -10.85 10.86
C GLU A 8 -15.46 -10.56 10.12
N HIS A 9 -15.97 -11.54 9.38
CA HIS A 9 -17.23 -11.40 8.66
C HIS A 9 -18.40 -11.48 9.66
N PRO A 10 -19.38 -10.56 9.61
CA PRO A 10 -20.42 -10.45 10.65
C PRO A 10 -21.40 -11.63 10.70
N ARG A 11 -21.52 -12.36 9.59
CA ARG A 11 -22.46 -13.50 9.44
C ARG A 11 -21.79 -14.85 9.14
N THR A 12 -20.48 -14.88 8.94
CA THR A 12 -19.78 -16.12 8.58
C THR A 12 -18.51 -16.22 9.42
N GLU A 13 -18.06 -17.44 9.73
CA GLU A 13 -16.81 -17.66 10.48
C GLU A 13 -15.54 -17.30 9.68
N ARG A 14 -15.68 -16.59 8.56
CA ARG A 14 -14.55 -16.15 7.74
C ARG A 14 -13.81 -15.03 8.45
N SER A 15 -12.50 -15.21 8.61
CA SER A 15 -11.60 -14.15 9.04
C SER A 15 -10.44 -13.98 8.06
N VAL A 16 -10.08 -12.73 7.78
CA VAL A 16 -8.93 -12.37 6.95
C VAL A 16 -7.95 -11.59 7.80
N VAL A 17 -6.68 -12.00 7.82
CA VAL A 17 -5.63 -11.30 8.57
C VAL A 17 -4.71 -10.56 7.60
N VAL A 18 -4.60 -9.26 7.80
CA VAL A 18 -3.64 -8.39 7.09
C VAL A 18 -2.53 -8.04 8.08
N TYR A 19 -1.39 -8.69 7.93
CA TYR A 19 -0.25 -8.55 8.82
C TYR A 19 0.60 -7.31 8.49
N GLY A 20 1.48 -6.88 9.40
CA GLY A 20 2.36 -5.73 9.17
C GLY A 20 3.25 -5.80 7.91
N HIS A 21 3.73 -6.99 7.52
CA HIS A 21 4.50 -7.17 6.27
C HIS A 21 3.67 -6.91 5.00
N SER A 22 2.34 -6.91 5.12
CA SER A 22 1.45 -6.72 3.99
C SER A 22 1.52 -5.31 3.41
N TYR A 23 2.00 -4.33 4.19
CA TYR A 23 2.24 -2.98 3.70
C TYR A 23 3.39 -2.94 2.68
N ILE A 24 4.43 -3.74 2.89
CA ILE A 24 5.56 -3.83 1.95
C ILE A 24 5.07 -4.48 0.65
N TRP A 25 4.36 -5.60 0.74
CA TRP A 25 3.79 -6.27 -0.42
C TRP A 25 2.76 -5.41 -1.14
N ALA A 26 1.94 -4.65 -0.41
CA ALA A 26 0.97 -3.72 -0.98
C ALA A 26 1.65 -2.54 -1.69
N GLY A 27 2.79 -2.08 -1.19
CA GLY A 27 3.60 -1.05 -1.83
C GLY A 27 4.26 -1.55 -3.12
N LEU A 28 4.83 -2.74 -3.09
CA LEU A 28 5.53 -3.34 -4.24
C LEU A 28 4.58 -3.80 -5.35
N LEU A 29 3.47 -4.44 -5.00
CA LEU A 29 2.53 -5.03 -5.96
C LEU A 29 1.37 -4.10 -6.32
N GLY A 30 1.14 -3.05 -5.51
CA GLY A 30 0.12 -2.03 -5.76
C GLY A 30 -1.27 -2.61 -6.01
N ALA A 31 -1.81 -2.35 -7.21
CA ALA A 31 -3.15 -2.80 -7.60
C ALA A 31 -3.30 -4.33 -7.63
N ALA A 32 -2.23 -5.08 -7.91
CA ALA A 32 -2.26 -6.54 -7.91
C ALA A 32 -2.53 -7.09 -6.50
N TYR A 33 -1.99 -6.45 -5.46
CA TYR A 33 -2.25 -6.80 -4.06
C TYR A 33 -3.72 -6.59 -3.68
N VAL A 34 -4.29 -5.44 -4.07
CA VAL A 34 -5.72 -5.13 -3.81
C VAL A 34 -6.62 -6.14 -4.52
N ARG A 35 -6.29 -6.53 -5.76
CA ARG A 35 -7.00 -7.57 -6.50
C ARG A 35 -6.89 -8.94 -5.84
N TRP A 36 -5.70 -9.31 -5.36
CA TRP A 36 -5.46 -10.59 -4.71
C TRP A 36 -6.27 -10.74 -3.41
N ILE A 37 -6.36 -9.68 -2.61
CA ILE A 37 -7.26 -9.68 -1.44
C ILE A 37 -8.73 -9.72 -1.86
N GLY A 38 -9.10 -9.06 -2.96
CA GLY A 38 -10.47 -9.08 -3.48
C GLY A 38 -11.46 -8.16 -2.73
N TYR A 39 -10.94 -7.33 -1.82
CA TYR A 39 -11.72 -6.37 -1.04
C TYR A 39 -11.07 -4.99 -1.16
N GLY A 40 -11.63 -4.13 -2.01
CA GLY A 40 -11.11 -2.79 -2.32
C GLY A 40 -11.54 -2.35 -3.71
N SER A 41 -11.49 -1.04 -4.00
CA SER A 41 -11.77 -0.53 -5.35
C SER A 41 -10.54 -0.69 -6.23
N ILE A 42 -10.61 -1.60 -7.21
CA ILE A 42 -9.51 -1.83 -8.18
C ILE A 42 -9.22 -0.56 -8.98
N LEU A 43 -10.25 0.21 -9.35
CA LEU A 43 -10.11 1.49 -10.04
C LEU A 43 -9.28 2.49 -9.20
N GLN A 44 -9.60 2.63 -7.91
CA GLN A 44 -8.82 3.51 -7.02
C GLN A 44 -7.38 3.00 -6.86
N ALA A 45 -7.19 1.68 -6.76
CA ALA A 45 -5.86 1.09 -6.67
C ALA A 45 -5.04 1.35 -7.95
N ILE A 46 -5.64 1.26 -9.13
CA ILE A 46 -4.97 1.60 -10.40
C ILE A 46 -4.56 3.08 -10.40
N VAL A 47 -5.46 4.00 -10.02
CA VAL A 47 -5.17 5.43 -9.96
C VAL A 47 -4.00 5.72 -9.01
N ILE A 48 -4.00 5.15 -7.81
CA ILE A 48 -2.88 5.30 -6.88
C ILE A 48 -1.60 4.75 -7.49
N ASN A 49 -1.64 3.57 -8.11
CA ASN A 49 -0.45 2.99 -8.73
C ASN A 49 0.11 3.89 -9.84
N LEU A 50 -0.77 4.51 -10.63
CA LEU A 50 -0.41 5.41 -11.73
C LEU A 50 0.19 6.72 -11.21
N VAL A 51 -0.38 7.30 -10.15
CA VAL A 51 0.17 8.48 -9.46
C VAL A 51 1.57 8.19 -8.92
N PHE A 52 1.76 7.04 -8.28
CA PHE A 52 3.06 6.65 -7.73
C PHE A 52 4.08 6.30 -8.83
N ALA A 53 3.64 5.69 -9.94
CA ALA A 53 4.51 5.43 -11.09
C ALA A 53 5.02 6.73 -11.72
N VAL A 54 4.11 7.67 -12.00
CA VAL A 54 4.47 9.00 -12.53
C VAL A 54 5.36 9.75 -11.54
N GLY A 55 5.00 9.75 -10.25
CA GLY A 55 5.80 10.37 -9.19
C GLY A 55 7.20 9.79 -9.09
N THR A 56 7.36 8.48 -9.24
CA THR A 56 8.66 7.80 -9.22
C THR A 56 9.49 8.17 -10.45
N ILE A 57 8.88 8.23 -11.64
CA ILE A 57 9.58 8.67 -12.86
C ILE A 57 10.07 10.11 -12.72
N LEU A 58 9.22 11.01 -12.23
CA LEU A 58 9.59 12.40 -11.98
C LEU A 58 10.69 12.50 -10.92
N PHE A 59 10.58 11.73 -9.84
CA PHE A 59 11.59 11.69 -8.79
C PHE A 59 12.95 11.25 -9.35
N LEU A 60 13.00 10.13 -10.08
CA LEU A 60 14.22 9.65 -10.73
C LEU A 60 14.77 10.70 -11.69
N GLY A 61 13.91 11.31 -12.50
CA GLY A 61 14.26 12.37 -13.44
C GLY A 61 14.82 13.63 -12.76
N VAL A 62 14.30 14.03 -11.60
CA VAL A 62 14.84 15.17 -10.84
C VAL A 62 16.17 14.81 -10.18
N THR A 63 16.29 13.59 -9.64
CA THR A 63 17.52 13.15 -8.97
C THR A 63 18.70 12.96 -9.91
N SER A 64 18.50 12.87 -11.22
CA SER A 64 19.61 12.82 -12.18
C SER A 64 20.31 14.17 -12.40
N TYR A 65 19.72 15.28 -11.94
CA TYR A 65 20.32 16.62 -12.05
C TYR A 65 21.12 17.05 -10.81
N VAL A 66 21.14 16.23 -9.75
CA VAL A 66 21.89 16.56 -8.53
C VAL A 66 23.24 15.85 -8.50
N SER A 67 24.11 16.28 -7.57
CA SER A 67 25.42 15.66 -7.39
C SER A 67 25.31 14.15 -7.06
N PRO A 68 26.32 13.32 -7.41
CA PRO A 68 26.24 11.87 -7.23
C PRO A 68 25.96 11.42 -5.78
N LEU A 69 26.53 12.11 -4.79
CA LEU A 69 26.28 11.81 -3.38
C LEU A 69 24.83 12.14 -2.98
N GLN A 70 24.30 13.27 -3.44
CA GLN A 70 22.91 13.65 -3.19
C GLN A 70 21.92 12.73 -3.90
N GLN A 71 22.24 12.31 -5.13
CA GLN A 71 21.46 11.34 -5.88
C GLN A 71 21.42 10.00 -5.13
N PHE A 72 22.57 9.51 -4.66
CA PHE A 72 22.64 8.29 -3.86
C PHE A 72 21.76 8.37 -2.60
N LEU A 73 21.90 9.46 -1.82
CA LEU A 73 21.10 9.66 -0.61
C LEU A 73 19.60 9.78 -0.92
N ALA A 74 19.25 10.50 -1.99
CA ALA A 74 17.87 10.64 -2.42
C ALA A 74 17.28 9.28 -2.82
N LEU A 75 17.98 8.46 -3.60
CA LEU A 75 17.49 7.13 -3.99
C LEU A 75 17.39 6.19 -2.79
N ALA A 76 18.39 6.18 -1.91
CA ALA A 76 18.45 5.31 -0.75
C ALA A 76 17.30 5.55 0.24
N ILE A 77 16.81 6.77 0.36
CA ILE A 77 15.73 7.14 1.30
C ILE A 77 14.39 7.29 0.57
N GLY A 78 14.41 7.91 -0.61
CA GLY A 78 13.23 8.26 -1.38
C GLY A 78 12.48 7.03 -1.90
N LEU A 79 13.18 6.07 -2.50
CA LEU A 79 12.51 4.86 -3.02
C LEU A 79 11.82 4.04 -1.90
N PRO A 80 12.48 3.72 -0.77
CA PRO A 80 11.79 3.07 0.35
C PRO A 80 10.61 3.89 0.87
N THR A 81 10.75 5.20 0.95
CA THR A 81 9.67 6.10 1.42
C THR A 81 8.46 6.02 0.49
N ILE A 82 8.66 6.08 -0.82
CA ILE A 82 7.61 5.95 -1.84
C ILE A 82 6.87 4.62 -1.66
N VAL A 83 7.59 3.50 -1.52
CA VAL A 83 7.01 2.17 -1.34
C VAL A 83 6.16 2.10 -0.06
N ILE A 84 6.65 2.66 1.05
CA ILE A 84 5.94 2.67 2.34
C ILE A 84 4.65 3.49 2.24
N ILE A 85 4.71 4.68 1.63
CA ILE A 85 3.52 5.55 1.47
C ILE A 85 2.50 4.84 0.56
N GLN A 86 2.94 4.31 -0.58
CA GLN A 86 2.08 3.58 -1.51
C GLN A 86 1.40 2.39 -0.81
N GLY A 87 2.18 1.59 -0.09
CA GLY A 87 1.67 0.43 0.65
C GLY A 87 0.65 0.81 1.71
N THR A 88 0.88 1.91 2.42
CA THR A 88 -0.07 2.42 3.43
C THR A 88 -1.40 2.83 2.80
N LEU A 89 -1.37 3.50 1.65
CA LEU A 89 -2.58 3.88 0.92
C LEU A 89 -3.34 2.67 0.38
N MET A 90 -2.63 1.67 -0.17
CA MET A 90 -3.24 0.43 -0.66
C MET A 90 -3.89 -0.38 0.46
N VAL A 91 -3.23 -0.52 1.62
CA VAL A 91 -3.82 -1.17 2.79
C VAL A 91 -5.03 -0.38 3.31
N SER A 92 -4.98 0.95 3.28
CA SER A 92 -6.13 1.80 3.63
C SER A 92 -7.33 1.58 2.70
N LEU A 93 -7.09 1.44 1.39
CA LEU A 93 -8.15 1.08 0.42
C LEU A 93 -8.78 -0.28 0.76
N VAL A 94 -7.96 -1.27 1.10
CA VAL A 94 -8.43 -2.60 1.50
C VAL A 94 -9.27 -2.52 2.78
N LYS A 95 -8.78 -1.82 3.80
CA LYS A 95 -9.51 -1.57 5.06
C LYS A 95 -10.87 -0.93 4.81
N ASN A 96 -10.91 0.09 3.96
CA ASN A 96 -12.16 0.76 3.60
C ASN A 96 -13.10 -0.14 2.81
N GLY A 97 -12.57 -1.02 1.95
CA GLY A 97 -13.33 -2.05 1.25
C GLY A 97 -14.03 -3.02 2.21
N PHE A 98 -13.31 -3.53 3.21
CA PHE A 98 -13.87 -4.37 4.27
C PHE A 98 -14.92 -3.63 5.11
N ARG A 99 -14.61 -2.40 5.54
CA ARG A 99 -15.55 -1.58 6.34
C ARG A 99 -16.85 -1.30 5.61
N ARG A 100 -16.81 -0.97 4.32
CA ARG A 100 -18.01 -0.73 3.49
C ARG A 100 -18.89 -1.97 3.34
N ARG A 101 -18.31 -3.16 3.40
CA ARG A 101 -19.04 -4.43 3.37
C ARG A 101 -19.51 -4.90 4.76
N GLY A 102 -19.37 -4.05 5.79
CA GLY A 102 -19.85 -4.34 7.14
C GLY A 102 -18.98 -5.31 7.95
N TRP A 103 -17.73 -5.53 7.54
CA TRP A 103 -16.82 -6.40 8.29
C TRP A 103 -16.35 -5.72 9.58
N MET A 104 -16.26 -6.50 10.65
CA MET A 104 -15.72 -6.03 11.92
C MET A 104 -14.19 -6.00 11.85
N ILE A 105 -13.60 -4.89 12.26
CA ILE A 105 -12.15 -4.69 12.23
C ILE A 105 -11.62 -4.80 13.65
N ARG A 106 -10.75 -5.77 13.91
CA ARG A 106 -10.00 -5.90 15.16
C ARG A 106 -8.52 -5.70 14.87
N THR A 107 -7.81 -5.01 15.75
CA THR A 107 -6.34 -5.07 15.76
C THR A 107 -5.93 -6.47 16.17
N ALA A 108 -5.09 -7.10 15.34
CA ALA A 108 -4.43 -8.34 15.72
C ALA A 108 -3.12 -7.92 16.40
N ASP A 109 -3.01 -8.23 17.69
CA ASP A 109 -1.76 -8.04 18.45
C ASP A 109 -0.68 -9.00 17.96
#